data_AF-A0A4Y7JHK6-F1
#
_entry.id   AF-A0A4Y7JHK6-F1
#
_cell.length_a   1.000
_cell.length_b   1.000
_cell.length_c   1.000
_cell.angle_alpha   90.00
_cell.angle_beta   90.00
_cell.angle_gamma   90.00
#
_symmetry.space_group_name_H-M   'P 1'
#
loop_
_entity.id
_entity.type
_entity.pdbx_description
1 polymer ?
#
loop_
_entity_poly.entity_id
_entity_poly.type
_entity_poly.pdbx_seq_one_letter_code
_entity_poly.pdbx_strand_id
1 'polypeptide(L)'
;MQCATAVEPQWLAEMGPMFFSVKDSDTSMLEHKRKQKDEKTAMEEEMENLRKEQAEMEKVNKERKKQKRAKQQQQISMPGFKKGSSTYLRPKKFGL
;
A
#
# COMPACT_ATOMS: atom_id res chain seq x y z
N MET A 1 -50.36 -38.38 1.00
CA MET A 1 -49.40 -38.12 -0.09
C MET A 1 -48.87 -39.46 -0.56
N GLN A 2 -49.13 -39.85 -1.82
CA GLN A 2 -48.68 -41.15 -2.36
C GLN A 2 -47.48 -41.03 -3.33
N CYS A 3 -47.00 -39.81 -3.59
CA CYS A 3 -45.84 -39.53 -4.44
C CYS A 3 -44.85 -38.63 -3.66
N ALA A 4 -43.85 -39.23 -3.00
CA ALA A 4 -42.74 -38.50 -2.40
C ALA A 4 -41.42 -39.11 -2.90
N THR A 5 -40.52 -38.25 -3.37
CA THR A 5 -39.18 -38.63 -3.84
C THR A 5 -38.14 -37.87 -3.02
N ALA A 6 -37.08 -38.54 -2.59
CA ALA A 6 -35.95 -37.85 -1.98
C ALA A 6 -35.26 -36.98 -3.04
N VAL A 7 -35.02 -35.71 -2.72
CA VAL A 7 -34.34 -34.74 -3.58
C VAL A 7 -33.17 -34.15 -2.80
N GLU A 8 -32.04 -33.97 -3.47
CA GLU A 8 -30.86 -33.36 -2.89
C GLU A 8 -31.14 -31.88 -2.54
N PRO A 9 -30.81 -31.43 -1.31
CA PRO A 9 -31.10 -30.06 -0.88
C PRO A 9 -30.40 -28.99 -1.75
N GLN A 10 -29.26 -29.32 -2.35
CA GLN A 10 -28.53 -28.43 -3.25
C GLN A 10 -29.35 -28.11 -4.52
N TRP A 11 -30.06 -29.08 -5.09
CA TRP A 11 -30.90 -28.86 -6.27
C TRP A 11 -32.08 -27.91 -5.98
N LEU A 12 -32.62 -27.95 -4.76
CA LEU A 12 -33.68 -27.03 -4.35
C LEU A 12 -33.17 -25.60 -4.16
N ALA A 13 -31.96 -25.43 -3.62
CA ALA A 13 -31.34 -24.11 -3.49
C ALA A 13 -30.97 -23.50 -4.85
N GLU A 14 -30.60 -24.33 -5.84
CA GLU A 14 -30.31 -23.86 -7.20
C GLU A 14 -31.58 -23.45 -7.97
N MET A 15 -32.64 -24.26 -7.90
CA MET A 15 -33.90 -23.99 -8.61
C MET A 15 -34.75 -22.91 -7.94
N GLY A 16 -34.60 -22.73 -6.63
CA GLY A 16 -35.42 -21.82 -5.82
C GLY A 16 -34.61 -21.02 -4.80
N PRO A 17 -33.64 -20.19 -5.23
CA PRO A 17 -32.77 -19.45 -4.31
C PRO A 17 -33.52 -18.43 -3.44
N MET A 18 -34.71 -17.98 -3.84
CA MET A 18 -35.54 -17.11 -3.02
C MET A 18 -36.20 -17.84 -1.83
N PHE A 19 -36.35 -19.16 -1.90
CA PHE A 19 -37.10 -19.95 -0.92
C PHE A 19 -36.20 -20.91 -0.11
N PHE A 20 -35.12 -21.41 -0.71
CA PHE A 20 -34.26 -22.41 -0.10
C PHE A 20 -32.81 -21.93 -0.04
N SER A 21 -32.22 -22.02 1.15
CA SER A 21 -30.79 -21.88 1.36
C SER A 21 -30.26 -23.10 2.09
N VAL A 22 -29.15 -23.65 1.61
CA VAL A 22 -28.45 -24.76 2.30
C VAL A 22 -27.55 -24.15 3.35
N LYS A 23 -27.63 -24.68 4.58
CA LYS A 23 -26.77 -24.27 5.68
C LYS A 23 -25.56 -25.20 5.77
N ASP A 24 -24.44 -24.77 5.22
CA ASP A 24 -23.17 -25.49 5.34
C ASP A 24 -22.66 -25.38 6.80
N SER A 25 -22.93 -26.42 7.60
CA SER A 25 -22.76 -26.36 9.05
C SER A 25 -21.29 -26.57 9.49
N ASP A 26 -20.81 -25.61 10.28
CA ASP A 26 -19.76 -25.64 11.31
C ASP A 26 -18.28 -25.95 10.99
N THR A 27 -17.92 -26.53 9.84
CA THR A 27 -16.52 -26.48 9.36
C THR A 27 -16.18 -25.11 8.76
N SER A 28 -17.20 -24.40 8.26
CA SER A 28 -17.06 -23.16 7.51
C SER A 28 -16.56 -21.98 8.34
N MET A 29 -16.90 -21.87 9.63
CA MET A 29 -16.47 -20.71 10.45
C MET A 29 -14.96 -20.74 10.75
N LEU A 30 -14.41 -21.92 11.03
CA LEU A 30 -12.97 -22.08 11.25
C LEU A 30 -12.20 -21.92 9.94
N GLU A 31 -12.71 -22.48 8.84
CA GLU A 31 -12.11 -22.32 7.51
C GLU A 31 -12.19 -20.87 7.01
N HIS A 32 -13.32 -20.19 7.22
CA HIS A 32 -13.48 -18.79 6.85
C HIS A 32 -12.57 -17.89 7.69
N LYS A 33 -12.41 -18.18 8.98
CA LYS A 33 -11.44 -17.48 9.84
C LYS A 33 -9.99 -17.74 9.43
N ARG A 34 -9.67 -18.94 8.92
CA ARG A 34 -8.35 -19.25 8.34
C ARG A 34 -8.13 -18.47 7.05
N LYS A 35 -9.09 -18.54 6.11
CA LYS A 35 -9.05 -17.78 4.85
C LYS A 35 -8.90 -16.28 5.08
N GLN A 36 -9.68 -15.69 5.99
CA GLN A 36 -9.55 -14.27 6.32
C GLN A 36 -8.17 -13.90 6.90
N LYS A 37 -7.57 -14.80 7.69
CA LYS A 37 -6.21 -14.58 8.23
C LYS A 37 -5.18 -14.67 7.10
N ASP A 38 -5.27 -15.70 6.28
CA ASP A 38 -4.34 -15.95 5.18
C ASP A 38 -4.42 -14.82 4.14
N GLU A 39 -5.63 -14.37 3.81
CA GLU A 39 -5.89 -13.21 2.94
C GLU A 39 -5.34 -11.91 3.53
N LYS A 40 -5.52 -11.70 4.84
CA LYS A 40 -4.96 -10.52 5.52
C LYS A 40 -3.43 -10.56 5.53
N THR A 41 -2.81 -11.70 5.80
CA THR A 41 -1.35 -11.83 5.80
C THR A 41 -0.77 -11.64 4.41
N ALA A 42 -1.41 -12.20 3.37
CA ALA A 42 -0.99 -12.01 1.99
C ALA A 42 -1.10 -10.53 1.59
N MET A 43 -2.18 -9.84 1.97
CA MET A 43 -2.34 -8.42 1.70
C MET A 43 -1.30 -7.55 2.41
N GLU A 44 -0.95 -7.87 3.66
CA GLU A 44 0.09 -7.14 4.40
C GLU A 44 1.48 -7.29 3.76
N GLU A 45 1.82 -8.48 3.28
CA GLU A 45 3.09 -8.77 2.59
C GLU A 45 3.20 -8.00 1.26
N GLU A 46 2.15 -8.02 0.43
CA GLU A 46 2.12 -7.26 -0.83
C GLU A 46 2.28 -5.74 -0.59
N MET A 47 1.62 -5.21 0.45
CA MET A 47 1.74 -3.79 0.82
C MET A 47 3.13 -3.43 1.35
N GLU A 48 3.80 -4.33 2.07
CA GLU A 48 5.17 -4.12 2.53
C GLU A 48 6.16 -4.12 1.38
N ASN A 49 6.00 -5.02 0.42
CA ASN A 49 6.84 -5.10 -0.78
C ASN A 49 6.71 -3.83 -1.62
N LEU A 50 5.49 -3.38 -1.88
CA LEU A 50 5.24 -2.11 -2.58
C LEU A 50 5.85 -0.91 -1.85
N ARG A 51 5.81 -0.89 -0.52
CA ARG A 51 6.46 0.19 0.28
C ARG A 51 7.98 0.16 0.15
N LYS A 52 8.61 -1.02 0.17
CA LYS A 52 10.06 -1.17 -0.03
C LYS A 52 10.47 -0.66 -1.41
N GLU A 53 9.77 -1.07 -2.45
CA GLU A 53 10.02 -0.63 -3.82
C GLU A 53 9.86 0.88 -4.00
N GLN A 54 8.80 1.47 -3.43
CA GLN A 54 8.61 2.92 -3.45
C GLN A 54 9.74 3.67 -2.75
N ALA A 55 10.19 3.17 -1.58
CA ALA A 55 11.30 3.77 -0.85
C ALA A 55 12.62 3.68 -1.62
N GLU A 56 12.89 2.57 -2.31
CA GLU A 56 14.07 2.44 -3.16
C GLU A 56 14.01 3.38 -4.37
N MET A 57 12.87 3.44 -5.06
CA MET A 57 12.66 4.37 -6.17
C MET A 57 12.82 5.83 -5.73
N GLU A 58 12.34 6.20 -4.54
CA GLU A 58 12.51 7.55 -4.01
C GLU A 58 13.99 7.85 -3.72
N LYS A 59 14.73 6.91 -3.11
CA LYS A 59 16.16 7.05 -2.86
C LYS A 59 16.95 7.25 -4.16
N VAL A 60 16.73 6.40 -5.15
CA VAL A 60 17.39 6.48 -6.46
C VAL A 60 17.06 7.82 -7.15
N ASN A 61 15.79 8.23 -7.12
CA ASN A 61 15.38 9.52 -7.70
C ASN A 61 16.01 10.71 -6.97
N LYS A 62 16.12 10.65 -5.63
CA LYS A 62 16.75 11.69 -4.81
C LYS A 62 18.24 11.80 -5.11
N GLU A 63 18.95 10.69 -5.27
CA GLU A 63 20.36 10.67 -5.66
C GLU A 63 20.56 11.21 -7.08
N ARG A 64 19.73 10.77 -8.04
CA ARG A 64 19.77 11.29 -9.42
C ARG A 64 19.52 12.80 -9.47
N LYS A 65 18.58 13.31 -8.67
CA LYS A 65 18.31 14.76 -8.54
C LYS A 65 19.51 15.50 -7.92
N LYS A 66 20.13 14.96 -6.86
CA LYS A 66 21.33 15.53 -6.24
C LYS A 66 22.51 15.61 -7.23
N GLN A 67 22.76 14.55 -7.99
CA GLN A 67 23.83 14.53 -9.00
C GLN A 67 23.59 15.56 -10.11
N LYS A 68 22.35 15.66 -10.62
CA LYS A 68 21.98 16.69 -11.61
C LYS A 68 22.20 18.10 -11.06
N ARG A 69 21.80 18.37 -9.82
CA ARG A 69 22.00 19.67 -9.15
C ARG A 69 23.48 19.99 -8.96
N ALA A 70 24.29 19.00 -8.57
CA ALA A 70 25.74 19.19 -8.43
C ALA A 70 26.41 19.52 -9.77
N LYS A 71 26.05 18.83 -10.86
CA LYS A 71 26.55 19.12 -12.21
C LYS A 71 26.19 20.54 -12.67
N GLN A 72 24.94 20.98 -12.44
CA GLN A 72 24.52 22.35 -12.76
C GLN A 72 25.27 23.41 -11.96
N GLN A 73 25.52 23.17 -10.66
CA GLN A 73 26.29 24.09 -9.82
C GLN A 73 27.76 24.20 -10.26
N GLN A 74 28.36 23.11 -10.74
CA GLN A 74 29.73 23.12 -11.28
C GLN A 74 29.82 23.88 -12.61
N GLN A 75 28.76 23.86 -13.42
CA GLN A 75 28.71 24.57 -14.70
C GLN A 75 28.61 26.10 -14.53
N ILE A 76 28.13 26.59 -13.39
CA ILE A 76 28.04 28.04 -13.07
C ILE A 76 29.31 28.44 -12.29
N SER A 77 30.45 28.54 -12.97
CA SER A 77 31.60 29.28 -12.44
C SER A 77 31.46 30.74 -12.84
N MET A 78 30.77 31.55 -12.03
CA MET A 78 30.79 33.01 -12.21
C MET A 78 32.13 33.55 -11.68
N PRO A 79 33.03 34.08 -12.53
CA PRO A 79 34.20 34.78 -12.03
C PRO A 79 33.75 35.97 -11.16
N GLY A 80 34.26 36.04 -9.92
CA GLY A 80 33.90 37.08 -8.93
C GLY A 80 32.94 36.65 -7.80
N PHE A 81 32.42 35.42 -7.81
CA PHE A 81 31.47 34.96 -6.77
C PHE A 81 32.21 34.54 -5.47
N LYS A 82 32.17 35.37 -4.42
CA LYS A 82 32.78 35.05 -3.11
C LYS A 82 31.95 33.99 -2.38
N LYS A 83 32.42 32.75 -2.40
CA LYS A 83 31.82 31.61 -1.67
C LYS A 83 32.05 31.78 -0.16
N GLY A 84 31.10 32.38 0.56
CA GLY A 84 31.15 32.42 2.03
C GLY A 84 30.73 33.71 2.73
N SER A 85 30.18 34.71 2.04
CA SER A 85 29.51 35.84 2.72
C SER A 85 28.00 35.64 2.62
N SER A 86 27.39 35.20 3.71
CA SER A 86 25.94 35.34 3.89
C SER A 86 25.62 36.83 3.95
N THR A 87 25.34 37.46 2.81
CA THR A 87 25.05 38.90 2.67
C THR A 87 23.69 39.33 3.22
N TYR A 88 23.18 38.62 4.23
CA TYR A 88 22.09 39.10 5.04
C TYR A 88 22.51 38.96 6.50
N LEU A 89 23.16 40.01 6.98
CA LEU A 89 23.29 40.34 8.39
C LEU A 89 21.90 40.37 8.99
N ARG A 90 21.42 39.22 9.50
CA ARG A 90 20.21 39.16 10.31
C ARG A 90 20.58 39.83 11.64
N PRO A 91 20.03 41.01 11.98
CA PRO A 91 20.38 41.65 13.23
C PRO A 91 19.92 40.74 14.38
N LYS A 92 20.86 40.32 15.23
CA LYS A 92 20.55 39.72 16.53
C LYS A 92 19.80 40.78 17.34
N LYS A 93 18.49 40.63 17.48
CA LYS A 93 17.73 41.38 18.49
C LYS A 93 18.26 40.95 19.86
N PHE A 94 19.12 41.78 20.45
CA PHE A 94 19.30 41.83 21.89
C PHE A 94 18.20 42.73 22.45
N GLY A 95 17.32 42.18 23.28
CA GLY A 95 16.31 42.90 24.04
C GLY A 95 16.01 42.11 25.31
N LEU A 96 15.79 42.83 26.41
CA LEU A 96 15.73 42.38 27.81
C LEU A 96 14.91 41.10 28.05
#